data_AF-A0A348N2N4-F1
#
_entry.id   AF-A0A348N2N4-F1
#
_cell.length_a   1.000
_cell.length_b   1.000
_cell.length_c   1.000
_cell.angle_alpha   90.00
_cell.angle_beta   90.00
_cell.angle_gamma   90.00
#
_symmetry.space_group_name_H-M   'P 1'
#
loop_
_entity.id
_entity.type
_entity.pdbx_description
1 polymer ?
#
loop_
_entity_poly.entity_id
_entity_poly.type
_entity_poly.pdbx_seq_one_letter_code
_entity_poly.pdbx_strand_id
1 'polypeptide(L)' 'MSQNEPLRAIALRYEGGDAAPVVTASGEGVLAEKIIQLAQANDIPLKQDALLAELLEPLALGEEIP' A
#
# COMPACT_ATOMS: atom_id res chain seq x y z
N MET A 1 -7.24 16.78 -16.07
CA MET A 1 -6.92 15.58 -15.28
C MET A 1 -5.83 14.85 -16.05
N SER A 2 -4.56 15.11 -15.71
CA SER A 2 -3.40 14.78 -16.53
C SER A 2 -3.08 13.28 -16.45
N GLN A 3 -2.90 12.66 -17.62
CA GLN A 3 -2.84 11.21 -17.84
C GLN A 3 -1.53 10.52 -17.43
N ASN A 4 -1.12 10.60 -16.16
CA ASN A 4 0.01 9.76 -15.71
C ASN A 4 0.02 9.61 -14.18
N GLU A 5 -1.01 8.99 -13.61
CA GLU A 5 -0.94 8.63 -12.20
C GLU A 5 0.19 7.60 -12.02
N PRO A 6 1.22 7.93 -11.23
CA PRO A 6 2.31 7.01 -10.98
C PRO A 6 1.73 5.76 -10.31
N LEU A 7 2.25 4.58 -10.67
CA LEU A 7 1.88 3.33 -9.99
C LEU A 7 2.09 3.51 -8.48
N ARG A 8 1.07 3.23 -7.67
CA ARG A 8 1.15 3.31 -6.21
C ARG A 8 1.04 1.93 -5.59
N ALA A 9 1.80 1.68 -4.54
CA ALA A 9 1.67 0.47 -3.75
C ALA A 9 1.79 0.81 -2.26
N ILE A 10 0.86 0.27 -1.47
CA ILE A 10 0.78 0.48 -0.03
C ILE A 10 0.69 -0.90 0.61
N ALA A 11 1.62 -1.19 1.53
CA ALA A 11 1.67 -2.44 2.26
C ALA A 11 1.04 -2.25 3.64
N LEU A 12 -0.02 -3.00 3.89
CA LEU A 12 -0.73 -3.01 5.16
C LEU A 12 -0.34 -4.25 5.95
N ARG A 13 -0.18 -4.08 7.27
CA ARG A 13 0.01 -5.18 8.22
C ARG A 13 -1.12 -5.14 9.23
N TYR A 14 -1.66 -6.32 9.53
CA TYR A 14 -2.64 -6.51 10.59
C TYR A 14 -2.16 -7.63 11.49
N GLU A 15 -1.95 -7.37 12.78
CA GLU A 15 -1.72 -8.42 13.76
C GLU A 15 -3.02 -8.66 14.54
N GLY A 16 -3.35 -9.94 14.75
CA GLY A 16 -4.60 -10.32 15.40
C GLY A 16 -4.65 -9.79 16.83
N GLY A 17 -5.45 -8.76 17.07
CA GLY A 17 -5.51 -8.04 18.34
C GLY A 17 -5.51 -6.51 18.17
N ASP A 18 -5.07 -6.01 17.02
CA ASP A 18 -5.06 -4.59 16.72
C ASP A 18 -6.45 -4.08 16.32
N ALA A 19 -6.72 -2.82 16.62
CA ALA A 19 -7.98 -2.15 16.29
C ALA A 19 -8.12 -1.89 14.78
N ALA A 20 -7.00 -1.62 14.10
CA ALA A 20 -6.93 -1.37 12.67
C ALA A 20 -5.58 -1.83 12.11
N PRO A 21 -5.48 -2.17 10.81
CA PRO A 21 -4.19 -2.45 10.18
C PRO A 21 -3.36 -1.17 10.03
N VAL A 22 -2.05 -1.35 10.04
CA VAL A 22 -1.06 -0.27 9.97
C VAL A 22 -0.35 -0.25 8.63
N VAL A 23 0.01 0.95 8.17
CA VAL A 23 0.82 1.13 6.96
C VAL A 23 2.28 0.81 7.27
N THR A 24 2.85 -0.23 6.64
CA THR A 24 4.25 -0.65 6.86
C THR A 24 5.19 -0.24 5.75
N ALA A 25 4.67 -0.01 4.54
CA ALA A 25 5.41 0.56 3.43
C ALA A 25 4.45 1.31 2.50
N SER A 26 4.93 2.37 1.89
CA SER A 26 4.26 3.08 0.80
C SER A 26 5.30 3.47 -0.24
N GLY A 27 4.89 3.53 -1.50
CA GLY A 27 5.79 3.92 -2.57
C GLY A 27 5.06 4.21 -3.87
N GLU A 28 5.72 4.96 -4.73
CA GLU A 28 5.23 5.34 -6.06
C GLU A 28 6.23 4.97 -7.15
N GLY A 29 5.74 4.81 -8.38
CA GLY A 29 6.51 4.49 -9.57
C GLY A 29 7.36 3.22 -9.40
N VAL A 30 8.68 3.35 -9.58
CA VAL A 30 9.63 2.23 -9.47
C VAL A 30 9.64 1.61 -8.07
N LEU A 31 9.38 2.40 -7.02
CA LEU A 31 9.31 1.87 -5.66
C LEU A 31 8.06 1.01 -5.48
N ALA A 32 6.92 1.43 -6.04
CA ALA A 32 5.69 0.66 -6.03
C ALA A 32 5.85 -0.69 -6.74
N GLU A 33 6.53 -0.70 -7.89
CA GLU A 33 6.84 -1.94 -8.62
C GLU A 33 7.65 -2.91 -7.75
N LYS A 34 8.68 -2.42 -7.05
CA LYS A 34 9.47 -3.25 -6.12
C LYS A 34 8.64 -3.79 -4.96
N ILE A 35 7.73 -2.99 -4.40
CA ILE A 35 6.83 -3.44 -3.32
C ILE A 35 5.94 -4.57 -3.81
N ILE A 36 5.34 -4.43 -5.00
CA ILE A 36 4.50 -5.46 -5.62
C ILE A 36 5.30 -6.73 -5.91
N GLN A 37 6.50 -6.61 -6.47
CA GLN A 37 7.38 -7.76 -6.73
C GLN A 37 7.75 -8.49 -5.43
N LEU A 38 8.07 -7.77 -4.36
CA LEU A 38 8.35 -8.36 -3.06
C LEU A 38 7.12 -9.06 -2.48
N ALA A 39 5.94 -8.44 -2.59
CA ALA A 39 4.68 -9.05 -2.15
C ALA A 39 4.42 -10.38 -2.88
N GLN A 40 4.58 -10.42 -4.22
CA GLN A 40 4.46 -11.65 -5.00
C GLN A 40 5.48 -12.72 -4.58
N ALA A 41 6.74 -12.32 -4.39
CA ALA A 41 7.81 -13.25 -4.00
C ALA A 41 7.63 -13.84 -2.60
N ASN A 42 6.88 -13.18 -1.72
CA ASN A 42 6.61 -13.61 -0.35
C ASN A 42 5.18 -14.13 -0.17
N ASP A 43 4.44 -14.42 -1.26
CA ASP A 43 3.04 -14.86 -1.22
C ASP A 43 2.12 -13.93 -0.39
N ILE A 44 2.41 -12.62 -0.39
CA ILE A 44 1.56 -11.61 0.26
C ILE A 44 0.38 -11.31 -0.66
N PRO A 45 -0.87 -11.35 -0.16
CA PRO A 45 -2.05 -11.01 -0.95
C PRO A 45 -1.98 -9.60 -1.54
N LEU A 46 -2.15 -9.52 -2.86
CA LEU A 46 -2.20 -8.26 -3.59
C LEU A 46 -3.63 -7.93 -3.97
N LYS A 47 -4.04 -6.69 -3.67
CA LYS A 47 -5.34 -6.16 -4.06
C LYS A 47 -5.14 -4.87 -4.84
N GLN A 48 -5.66 -4.84 -6.07
CA GLN A 48 -5.64 -3.65 -6.92
C GLN A 48 -6.93 -2.87 -6.71
N ASP A 49 -6.81 -1.70 -6.10
CA ASP A 49 -7.93 -0.80 -5.84
C ASP A 49 -7.41 0.64 -5.88
N ALA A 50 -7.73 1.35 -6.97
CA ALA A 50 -7.23 2.70 -7.19
C ALA A 50 -7.75 3.70 -6.16
N LEU A 51 -9.04 3.61 -5.82
CA LEU A 51 -9.67 4.48 -4.84
C LEU A 51 -9.08 4.26 -3.45
N LEU A 52 -8.90 2.99 -3.06
CA LEU A 52 -8.29 2.66 -1.77
C LEU A 52 -6.83 3.11 -1.72
N ALA A 53 -6.07 2.94 -2.80
CA ALA A 53 -4.69 3.38 -2.86
C ALA A 53 -4.58 4.91 -2.74
N GLU A 54 -5.47 5.67 -3.37
CA GLU A 54 -5.55 7.14 -3.22
C GLU A 54 -5.93 7.57 -1.80
N LEU A 55 -6.87 6.86 -1.17
CA LEU A 55 -7.32 7.18 0.19
C LEU A 55 -6.24 6.95 1.25
N LEU A 56 -5.43 5.90 1.06
CA LEU A 56 -4.38 5.51 1.99
C LEU A 56 -3.04 6.18 1.70
N GLU A 57 -2.88 6.82 0.55
CA GLU A 57 -1.65 7.56 0.16
C GLU A 57 -1.21 8.62 1.18
N PRO A 58 -2.09 9.47 1.73
CA PRO A 58 -1.66 10.50 2.68
C PRO A 58 -1.26 9.94 4.05
N LEU A 59 -1.46 8.65 4.32
CA LEU A 59 -1.11 8.05 5.62
C LEU A 59 0.40 7.86 5.74
N ALA A 60 0.93 8.22 6.91
CA ALA A 60 2.34 8.03 7.20
C ALA A 60 2.67 6.56 7.52
N LEU A 61 3.94 6.19 7.34
CA LEU A 61 4.44 4.89 7.77
C LEU A 61 4.23 4.73 9.29
N GLY A 62 3.56 3.66 9.67
CA GLY A 62 3.20 3.36 11.06
C GLY A 62 1.86 3.93 11.52
N GLU A 63 1.14 4.66 10.68
CA GLU A 63 -0.23 5.07 10.99
C GLU A 63 -1.22 3.92 10.80
N GLU A 64 -2.20 3.87 11.70
CA GLU A 64 -3.39 3.03 11.58
C GLU A 64 -4.31 3.61 10.50
N ILE A 65 -4.86 2.72 9.66
CA ILE A 65 -5.85 3.16 8.69
C ILE A 65 -7.16 3.53 9.42
N PRO A 66 -7.87 4.58 8.96
CA PRO A 66 -9.16 4.98 9.53
C PRO A 66 -10.31 4.03 9.17
#